data_AF-A0A850LP84-F1
#
_entry.id   AF-A0A850LP84-F1
#
_cell.length_a   1.000
_cell.length_b   1.000
_cell.length_c   1.000
_cell.angle_alpha   90.00
_cell.angle_beta   90.00
_cell.angle_gamma   90.00
#
_symmetry.space_group_name_H-M   'P 1'
#
loop_
_entity.id
_entity.type
_entity.pdbx_description
1 polymer ?
#
loop_
_entity_poly.entity_id
_entity_poly.type
_entity_poly.pdbx_seq_one_letter_code
_entity_poly.pdbx_strand_id
1 'polypeptide(L)'
;MLNLLFFSHLFAEDKLIKDALYALEKGIKYFHSISTDGGYLWEYSVDLKERWGEGEATDTQIWVQPPGTPSVGEAFLRAYKVTGERFYLSCAEDAADALIWGQKKPGGWEYKIDFKS
;
A
#
# COMPACT_ATOMS: atom_id res chain seq x y z
N MET A 1 -27.46 -4.34 -38.28
CA MET A 1 -27.42 -4.88 -36.91
C MET A 1 -25.97 -5.03 -36.39
N LEU A 2 -25.03 -4.16 -36.82
CA LEU A 2 -23.60 -4.29 -36.50
C LEU A 2 -23.06 -3.21 -35.53
N ASN A 3 -23.90 -2.27 -35.07
CA ASN A 3 -23.44 -1.18 -34.19
C ASN A 3 -23.78 -1.36 -32.71
N LEU A 4 -24.90 -2.01 -32.35
CA LEU A 4 -25.35 -2.00 -30.95
C LEU A 4 -24.44 -2.81 -30.00
N LEU A 5 -23.91 -3.95 -30.48
CA LEU A 5 -23.01 -4.80 -29.69
C LEU A 5 -21.62 -4.15 -29.50
N PHE A 6 -21.08 -3.50 -30.53
CA PHE A 6 -19.78 -2.85 -30.46
C PHE A 6 -19.77 -1.67 -29.48
N PHE A 7 -20.80 -0.83 -29.51
CA PHE A 7 -20.96 0.26 -28.53
C PHE A 7 -21.10 -0.26 -27.10
N SER A 8 -21.89 -1.31 -26.87
CA SER A 8 -22.07 -1.88 -25.52
C SER A 8 -20.76 -2.42 -24.92
N HIS A 9 -19.85 -2.92 -25.75
CA HIS A 9 -18.56 -3.45 -25.31
C HIS A 9 -17.60 -2.33 -24.89
N LEU A 10 -17.48 -1.26 -25.68
CA LEU A 10 -16.68 -0.08 -25.31
C LEU A 10 -17.18 0.56 -24.01
N PHE A 11 -18.50 0.71 -23.82
CA PHE A 11 -19.05 1.28 -22.58
C PHE A 11 -18.78 0.40 -21.35
N ALA A 12 -18.82 -0.93 -21.50
CA ALA A 12 -18.50 -1.86 -20.43
C ALA A 12 -17.01 -1.81 -20.06
N GLU A 13 -16.13 -1.70 -21.04
CA GLU A 13 -14.69 -1.56 -20.86
C GLU A 13 -14.33 -0.24 -20.15
N ASP A 14 -14.91 0.89 -20.59
CA ASP A 14 -14.74 2.20 -19.95
C ASP A 14 -15.21 2.20 -18.49
N LYS A 15 -16.34 1.52 -18.22
CA LYS A 15 -16.86 1.41 -16.85
C LYS A 15 -15.93 0.57 -15.98
N LEU A 16 -15.43 -0.55 -16.49
CA LEU A 16 -14.52 -1.42 -15.75
C LEU A 16 -13.21 -0.70 -15.39
N ILE A 17 -12.64 0.06 -16.34
CA ILE A 17 -11.43 0.86 -16.10
C ILE A 17 -11.68 1.89 -15.00
N LYS A 18 -12.80 2.62 -15.07
CA LYS A 18 -13.17 3.62 -14.04
C LYS A 18 -13.37 3.00 -12.67
N ASP A 19 -14.07 1.88 -12.60
CA ASP A 19 -14.31 1.17 -11.34
C ASP A 19 -13.00 0.64 -10.74
N ALA A 20 -12.10 0.12 -11.58
CA ALA A 20 -10.78 -0.34 -11.15
C ALA A 20 -9.90 0.79 -10.61
N LEU A 21 -9.84 1.94 -11.31
CA LEU A 21 -9.10 3.12 -10.85
C LEU A 21 -9.66 3.67 -9.55
N TYR A 22 -10.98 3.71 -9.41
CA TYR A 22 -11.64 4.14 -8.18
C TYR A 22 -11.37 3.20 -7.00
N ALA A 23 -11.43 1.89 -7.22
CA ALA A 23 -11.11 0.90 -6.20
C ALA A 23 -9.63 0.99 -5.78
N LEU A 24 -8.72 1.16 -6.75
CA LEU A 24 -7.28 1.36 -6.50
C LEU A 24 -7.04 2.61 -5.65
N GLU A 25 -7.60 3.75 -6.05
CA GLU A 25 -7.46 5.02 -5.33
C GLU A 25 -7.97 4.89 -3.89
N LYS A 26 -9.15 4.30 -3.71
CA LYS A 26 -9.73 4.06 -2.37
C LYS A 26 -8.85 3.17 -1.52
N GLY A 27 -8.36 2.07 -2.08
CA GLY A 27 -7.48 1.14 -1.37
C GLY A 27 -6.19 1.82 -0.93
N ILE A 28 -5.50 2.52 -1.83
CA ILE A 28 -4.23 3.20 -1.52
C ILE A 28 -4.45 4.31 -0.49
N LYS A 29 -5.48 5.14 -0.64
CA LYS A 29 -5.80 6.19 0.34
C LYS A 29 -6.07 5.61 1.72
N TYR A 30 -6.81 4.50 1.80
CA TYR A 30 -7.07 3.84 3.07
C TYR A 30 -5.79 3.31 3.71
N PHE A 31 -4.98 2.54 2.97
CA PHE A 31 -3.69 2.04 3.47
C PHE A 31 -2.81 3.21 3.93
N HIS A 32 -2.62 4.23 3.09
CA HIS A 32 -1.82 5.41 3.45
C HIS A 32 -2.31 6.08 4.74
N SER A 33 -3.63 6.21 4.92
CA SER A 33 -4.22 6.80 6.13
C SER A 33 -4.02 6.01 7.43
N ILE A 34 -3.71 4.72 7.35
CA ILE A 34 -3.47 3.86 8.52
C ILE A 34 -1.98 3.54 8.74
N SER A 35 -1.10 4.12 7.92
CA SER A 35 0.34 3.91 8.05
C SER A 35 0.87 4.37 9.41
N THR A 36 1.96 3.74 9.84
CA THR A 36 2.75 4.18 11.00
C THR A 36 4.08 4.69 10.46
N ASP A 37 4.24 6.01 10.39
CA ASP A 37 5.40 6.68 9.79
C ASP A 37 5.74 6.15 8.39
N GLY A 38 4.71 5.90 7.57
CA GLY A 38 4.85 5.35 6.22
C GLY A 38 4.94 3.82 6.14
N GLY A 39 5.06 3.11 7.26
CA GLY A 39 5.14 1.65 7.29
C GLY A 39 3.85 0.91 7.65
N TYR A 40 3.90 -0.41 7.46
CA TYR A 40 2.73 -1.30 7.45
C TYR A 40 2.97 -2.64 8.15
N LEU A 41 1.87 -3.27 8.56
CA LEU A 41 1.77 -4.59 9.18
C LEU A 41 1.02 -5.57 8.28
N TRP A 42 0.88 -6.82 8.72
CA TRP A 42 0.18 -7.87 7.96
C TRP A 42 -1.34 -7.75 8.10
N GLU A 43 -1.82 -7.53 9.32
CA GLU A 43 -3.25 -7.49 9.63
C GLU A 43 -3.59 -6.38 10.61
N TYR A 44 -4.81 -5.87 10.46
CA TYR A 44 -5.40 -4.82 11.29
C TYR A 44 -6.85 -5.16 11.58
N SER A 45 -7.30 -4.98 12.82
CA SER A 45 -8.74 -4.94 13.11
C SER A 45 -9.37 -3.71 12.46
N VAL A 46 -10.68 -3.74 12.23
CA VAL A 46 -11.42 -2.62 11.60
C VAL A 46 -11.30 -1.33 12.41
N ASP A 47 -11.17 -1.43 13.73
CA ASP A 47 -10.96 -0.27 14.62
C ASP A 47 -9.48 0.06 14.89
N LEU A 48 -8.55 -0.63 14.19
CA LEU A 48 -7.09 -0.46 14.23
C LEU A 48 -6.45 -0.64 15.61
N LYS A 49 -7.19 -1.20 16.58
CA LYS A 49 -6.69 -1.49 17.92
C LYS A 49 -5.83 -2.74 17.95
N GLU A 50 -6.18 -3.74 17.16
CA GLU A 50 -5.38 -4.95 16.98
C GLU A 50 -4.57 -4.82 15.70
N ARG A 51 -3.29 -5.14 15.82
CA ARG A 51 -2.26 -4.89 14.83
C ARG A 51 -1.31 -6.07 14.88
N TRP A 52 -1.03 -6.68 13.73
CA TRP A 52 -0.30 -7.94 13.71
C TRP A 52 0.75 -8.00 12.61
N GLY A 53 1.96 -8.37 12.99
CA GLY A 53 2.90 -9.03 12.11
C GLY A 53 3.00 -10.51 12.51
N GLU A 54 4.22 -11.00 12.74
CA GLU A 54 4.44 -12.35 13.27
C GLU A 54 3.83 -12.52 14.69
N GLY A 55 3.72 -11.42 15.41
CA GLY A 55 2.97 -11.31 16.66
C GLY A 55 2.26 -9.97 16.76
N GLU A 56 1.65 -9.72 17.92
CA GLU A 56 0.97 -8.48 18.22
C GLU A 56 1.97 -7.30 18.13
N ALA A 57 1.55 -6.24 17.45
CA ALA A 57 2.33 -5.05 17.18
C ALA A 57 1.71 -3.83 17.88
N THR A 58 2.55 -2.92 18.33
CA THR A 58 2.11 -1.63 18.88
C THR A 58 1.74 -0.65 17.75
N ASP A 59 1.17 0.50 18.13
CA ASP A 59 0.88 1.59 17.21
C ASP A 59 2.13 2.33 16.70
N THR A 60 3.32 1.89 17.10
CA THR A 60 4.64 2.44 16.71
C THR A 60 5.46 1.46 15.89
N GLN A 61 4.92 0.27 15.64
CA GLN A 61 5.63 -0.82 15.00
C GLN A 61 5.12 -1.07 13.59
N ILE A 62 6.06 -1.43 12.72
CA ILE A 62 5.82 -1.86 11.35
C ILE A 62 6.61 -3.14 11.08
N TRP A 63 6.20 -3.92 10.10
CA TRP A 63 6.88 -5.16 9.74
C TRP A 63 7.70 -5.01 8.47
N VAL A 64 8.88 -5.62 8.47
CA VAL A 64 9.76 -5.69 7.28
C VAL A 64 9.54 -7.00 6.53
N GLN A 65 9.31 -8.10 7.25
CA GLN A 65 9.03 -9.38 6.59
C GLN A 65 7.72 -9.33 5.79
N PRO A 66 7.68 -9.90 4.58
CA PRO A 66 6.46 -9.98 3.78
C PRO A 66 5.30 -10.66 4.54
N PRO A 67 4.05 -10.19 4.37
CA PRO A 67 3.61 -9.12 3.47
C PRO A 67 3.65 -7.70 4.08
N GLY A 68 4.65 -7.38 4.92
CA GLY A 68 4.77 -6.07 5.58
C GLY A 68 5.12 -4.89 4.66
N THR A 69 5.78 -3.88 5.23
CA THR A 69 6.08 -2.57 4.61
C THR A 69 6.63 -2.65 3.19
N PRO A 70 7.63 -3.51 2.85
CA PRO A 70 8.12 -3.59 1.47
C PRO A 70 7.04 -4.00 0.47
N SER A 71 6.18 -4.97 0.84
CA SER A 71 5.12 -5.46 -0.06
C SER A 71 4.06 -4.39 -0.35
N VAL A 72 3.70 -3.58 0.65
CA VAL A 72 2.76 -2.47 0.47
C VAL A 72 3.39 -1.34 -0.35
N GLY A 73 4.64 -0.97 -0.06
CA GLY A 73 5.37 0.03 -0.85
C GLY A 73 5.53 -0.36 -2.32
N GLU A 74 5.82 -1.63 -2.61
CA GLU A 74 5.85 -2.16 -3.98
C GLU A 74 4.49 -2.09 -4.68
N ALA A 75 3.39 -2.31 -3.96
CA ALA A 75 2.04 -2.18 -4.51
C ALA A 75 1.74 -0.72 -4.92
N PHE A 76 2.13 0.25 -4.09
CA PHE A 76 2.01 1.68 -4.43
C PHE A 76 2.90 2.06 -5.62
N LEU A 77 4.15 1.61 -5.63
CA LEU A 77 5.06 1.87 -6.75
C LEU A 77 4.53 1.27 -8.06
N ARG A 78 3.91 0.09 -8.00
CA ARG A 78 3.24 -0.52 -9.16
C ARG A 78 2.06 0.33 -9.63
N ALA A 79 1.24 0.84 -8.70
CA ALA A 79 0.14 1.72 -9.04
C ALA A 79 0.65 2.98 -9.75
N TYR A 80 1.71 3.63 -9.25
CA TYR A 80 2.35 4.75 -9.93
C TYR A 80 2.85 4.39 -11.33
N LYS A 81 3.55 3.26 -11.50
CA LYS A 81 4.06 2.83 -12.80
C LYS A 81 2.96 2.60 -13.83
N VAL A 82 1.75 2.22 -13.40
CA VAL A 82 0.61 1.96 -14.28
C VAL A 82 -0.20 3.23 -14.57
N THR A 83 -0.39 4.11 -13.59
CA THR A 83 -1.29 5.28 -13.73
C THR A 83 -0.57 6.60 -13.99
N GLY A 84 0.71 6.71 -13.59
CA GLY A 84 1.46 7.97 -13.59
C GLY A 84 1.08 8.92 -12.44
N GLU A 85 0.16 8.55 -11.56
CA GLU A 85 -0.33 9.40 -10.47
C GLU A 85 0.72 9.58 -9.37
N ARG A 86 1.24 10.81 -9.22
CA ARG A 86 2.33 11.11 -8.28
C ARG A 86 1.98 10.83 -6.83
N PHE A 87 0.70 10.86 -6.46
CA PHE A 87 0.26 10.48 -5.11
C PHE A 87 0.66 9.03 -4.76
N TYR A 88 0.59 8.10 -5.71
CA TYR A 88 0.99 6.72 -5.46
C TYR A 88 2.51 6.59 -5.32
N LEU A 89 3.27 7.44 -6.02
CA LEU A 89 4.72 7.51 -5.83
C LEU A 89 5.06 8.03 -4.43
N SER A 90 4.40 9.10 -3.95
CA SER A 90 4.66 9.61 -2.60
C SER A 90 4.35 8.56 -1.53
N CYS A 91 3.27 7.78 -1.67
CA CYS A 91 3.00 6.69 -0.72
C CYS A 91 4.10 5.60 -0.75
N ALA A 92 4.67 5.31 -1.92
CA ALA A 92 5.79 4.37 -2.05
C ALA A 92 7.08 4.93 -1.45
N GLU A 93 7.33 6.24 -1.60
CA GLU A 93 8.45 6.96 -0.98
C GLU A 93 8.32 6.95 0.54
N ASP A 94 7.13 7.19 1.10
CA ASP A 94 6.91 7.10 2.56
C ASP A 94 7.23 5.70 3.11
N ALA A 95 6.82 4.64 2.39
CA ALA A 95 7.18 3.27 2.77
C ALA A 95 8.69 3.00 2.66
N ALA A 96 9.37 3.61 1.68
CA ALA A 96 10.82 3.51 1.54
C ALA A 96 11.54 4.27 2.67
N ASP A 97 11.05 5.44 3.05
CA ASP A 97 11.60 6.26 4.14
C ASP A 97 11.47 5.54 5.49
N ALA A 98 10.35 4.87 5.73
CA ALA A 98 10.14 4.00 6.89
C ALA A 98 11.20 2.88 6.97
N LEU A 99 11.49 2.24 5.83
CA LEU A 99 12.54 1.22 5.75
C LEU A 99 13.92 1.85 5.95
N ILE A 100 14.23 2.99 5.32
CA ILE A 100 15.52 3.68 5.48
C ILE A 100 15.77 4.01 6.95
N TRP A 101 14.74 4.48 7.67
CA TRP A 101 14.82 4.76 9.10
C TRP A 101 15.24 3.55 9.91
N GLY A 102 14.65 2.38 9.64
CA GLY A 102 14.92 1.14 10.36
C GLY A 102 16.20 0.41 9.93
N GLN A 103 16.95 0.93 8.96
CA GLN A 103 18.17 0.28 8.49
C GLN A 103 19.27 0.36 9.54
N LYS A 104 19.91 -0.77 9.83
CA LYS A 104 21.03 -0.80 10.78
C LYS A 104 22.30 -0.20 10.17
N LYS A 105 23.21 0.34 11.00
CA LYS A 105 24.52 0.84 10.57
C LYS A 105 25.33 -0.10 9.65
N PRO A 106 25.44 -1.43 9.91
CA PRO A 106 26.11 -2.36 8.99
C PRO A 106 25.30 -2.68 7.72
N GLY A 107 24.09 -2.14 7.56
CA GLY A 107 23.10 -2.52 6.55
C GLY A 107 22.09 -3.54 7.09
N GLY A 108 21.09 -3.84 6.26
CA GLY A 108 20.01 -4.78 6.59
C GLY A 108 19.00 -4.25 7.61
N TRP A 109 18.05 -5.10 7.97
CA TRP A 109 16.92 -4.78 8.84
C TRP A 109 16.70 -5.88 9.87
N GLU A 110 16.13 -5.53 11.02
CA GLU A 110 15.37 -6.51 11.80
C GLU A 110 14.08 -6.90 11.07
N TYR A 111 13.41 -7.95 11.54
CA TYR A 111 12.12 -8.37 10.98
C TYR A 111 10.99 -7.36 11.20
N LYS A 112 11.16 -6.43 12.15
CA LYS A 112 10.26 -5.30 12.44
C LYS A 112 11.05 -4.02 12.73
N ILE A 113 10.36 -2.89 12.68
CA ILE A 113 10.88 -1.57 13.02
C ILE A 113 9.93 -0.97 14.07
N ASP A 114 10.47 -0.33 15.10
CA ASP A 114 9.71 0.36 16.15
C ASP A 114 10.22 1.79 16.31
N PHE A 115 9.38 2.76 15.97
CA PHE A 115 9.74 4.17 15.92
C PHE A 115 9.94 4.82 17.31
N LYS A 116 9.66 4.08 18.40
CA LYS A 116 9.90 4.55 19.79
C LYS A 116 11.04 3.83 20.52
N SER A 117 11.81 2.99 19.81
CA SER A 117 12.98 2.31 20.40
C SER A 117 14.22 3.21 20.53
#